data_AF-A0A8T0B9A7-F1
#
_entry.id   AF-A0A8T0B9A7-F1
#
_cell.length_a   1.000
_cell.length_b   1.000
_cell.length_c   1.000
_cell.angle_alpha   90.00
_cell.angle_beta   90.00
_cell.angle_gamma   90.00
#
_symmetry.space_group_name_H-M   'P 1'
#
loop_
_entity.id
_entity.type
_entity.pdbx_description
1 polymer ?
#
loop_
_entity_poly.entity_id
_entity_poly.type
_entity_poly.pdbx_seq_one_letter_code
_entity_poly.pdbx_strand_id
1 'polypeptide(L)'
;MYNSSYTRPKVAMKAQDIRRSKGKGCGYYLRIIFFFSSLIQSLIIVSLVLFLVYGQPEKSADEKRVAELEQIFNKLSMDNTNLRKDNVNLNATLKIKIDEKDAAYKKVTKLTADLDAAKGNNTKHLQALAICNSNKTPLLRSISPCPQSGASSEQTRYLQTLLEQQKSLYAIVQANFSQTVQNLKFNLNNVIKDKNMHEMAMITLKKESEDLSSELKLYKKKCKEDFVTLLQGIQVVTTAFLTKIDSLFPNSFTFHLTCANQQEQMRNIHANCTNLSRQVEDKFQNYLNMVGEKVSTLQAESSRLEVENTRLKSNGEKCDKEHTQVAEQCTKTLQEQQQTHDTKVEQLLKDYKELLQEKQMLQATCLPKPPVPKPSGNEWPFAQQRPNFAGTNTGFQSKPSNSQPPKVR
;
A
#
# COMPACT_ATOMS: atom_id res chain seq x y z
N MET A 1 86.28 36.13 -102.77
CA MET A 1 85.03 36.57 -103.44
C MET A 1 83.92 36.59 -102.39
N TYR A 2 83.19 37.70 -102.35
CA TYR A 2 82.07 38.10 -101.47
C TYR A 2 82.36 38.62 -100.05
N ASN A 3 82.19 39.96 -99.94
CA ASN A 3 82.00 40.80 -98.76
C ASN A 3 80.52 40.84 -98.34
N SER A 4 80.25 41.05 -97.05
CA SER A 4 79.18 41.92 -96.47
C SER A 4 79.11 41.63 -94.95
N SER A 5 79.68 42.47 -94.07
CA SER A 5 79.10 43.69 -93.51
C SER A 5 77.82 43.45 -92.71
N TYR A 6 77.89 43.45 -91.37
CA TYR A 6 77.00 44.25 -90.51
C TYR A 6 77.59 44.48 -89.11
N THR A 7 77.33 45.69 -88.65
CA THR A 7 78.09 46.53 -87.72
C THR A 7 77.62 46.33 -86.27
N ARG A 8 78.56 46.16 -85.33
CA ARG A 8 78.32 46.35 -83.88
C ARG A 8 78.28 47.85 -83.56
N PRO A 9 77.28 48.37 -82.83
CA PRO A 9 77.43 49.63 -82.13
C PRO A 9 77.87 49.37 -80.69
N LYS A 10 79.13 49.73 -80.40
CA LYS A 10 79.55 50.16 -79.05
C LYS A 10 78.80 51.45 -78.73
N VAL A 11 77.96 51.45 -77.70
CA VAL A 11 77.46 52.70 -77.11
C VAL A 11 78.12 52.88 -75.76
N ALA A 12 78.96 53.91 -75.72
CA ALA A 12 79.73 54.35 -74.59
C ALA A 12 78.82 54.79 -73.43
N MET A 13 79.19 54.39 -72.22
CA MET A 13 78.67 54.96 -70.98
C MET A 13 79.04 56.45 -70.94
N LYS A 14 78.01 57.31 -70.90
CA LYS A 14 78.18 58.72 -70.55
C LYS A 14 77.56 58.92 -69.18
N ALA A 15 78.42 59.09 -68.18
CA ALA A 15 78.03 59.55 -66.85
C ALA A 15 77.44 60.95 -66.97
N GLN A 16 76.17 61.09 -66.61
CA GLN A 16 75.54 62.39 -66.41
C GLN A 16 74.88 62.38 -65.03
N ASP A 17 75.63 62.92 -64.08
CA ASP A 17 75.15 63.24 -62.74
C ASP A 17 74.83 64.74 -62.70
N ILE A 18 73.55 65.10 -62.72
CA ILE A 18 73.07 66.44 -62.34
C ILE A 18 71.73 66.32 -61.57
N ARG A 19 71.88 66.15 -60.25
CA ARG A 19 71.19 66.87 -59.15
C ARG A 19 69.65 66.91 -59.04
N ARG A 20 69.20 66.22 -57.96
CA ARG A 20 68.15 66.55 -56.97
C ARG A 20 66.66 66.43 -57.33
N SER A 21 66.04 65.40 -56.74
CA SER A 21 64.93 65.58 -55.78
C SER A 21 64.88 64.40 -54.80
N LYS A 22 64.66 64.68 -53.51
CA LYS A 22 64.40 63.67 -52.47
C LYS A 22 63.02 63.03 -52.73
N GLY A 23 62.95 62.10 -53.68
CA GLY A 23 61.77 61.29 -53.94
C GLY A 23 62.07 59.84 -53.56
N LYS A 24 61.32 59.29 -52.60
CA LYS A 24 61.42 57.87 -52.21
C LYS A 24 61.26 57.01 -53.46
N GLY A 25 62.33 56.33 -53.87
CA GLY A 25 62.38 55.58 -55.12
C GLY A 25 61.30 54.49 -55.18
N CYS A 26 60.85 54.15 -56.39
CA CYS A 26 59.84 53.13 -56.70
C CYS A 26 60.04 51.80 -55.91
N GLY A 27 61.29 51.43 -55.60
CA GLY A 27 61.61 50.26 -54.75
C GLY A 27 61.09 50.33 -53.30
N TYR A 28 60.93 51.53 -52.73
CA TYR A 28 60.34 51.73 -51.40
C TYR A 28 58.85 51.33 -51.40
N TYR A 29 58.10 51.73 -52.44
CA TYR A 29 56.69 51.38 -52.58
C TYR A 29 56.49 49.90 -52.90
N LEU A 30 57.36 49.28 -53.69
CA LEU A 30 57.30 47.83 -53.96
C LEU A 30 57.56 46.99 -52.70
N ARG A 31 58.52 47.39 -51.85
CA ARG A 31 58.74 46.73 -50.56
C ARG A 31 57.56 46.91 -49.62
N ILE A 32 56.92 48.08 -49.62
CA ILE A 32 55.72 48.35 -48.83
C ILE A 32 54.53 47.51 -49.29
N ILE A 33 54.29 47.41 -50.60
CA ILE A 33 53.19 46.58 -51.14
C ILE A 33 53.42 45.10 -50.81
N PHE A 34 54.67 44.61 -50.91
CA PHE A 34 54.99 43.23 -50.53
C PHE A 34 54.81 43.00 -49.02
N PHE A 35 55.16 43.99 -48.19
CA PHE A 35 54.95 43.93 -46.75
C PHE A 35 53.46 43.94 -46.40
N PHE A 36 52.64 44.79 -47.01
CA PHE A 36 51.20 44.79 -46.78
C PHE A 36 50.51 43.54 -47.34
N SER A 37 50.96 43.00 -48.47
CA SER A 37 50.44 41.74 -49.01
C SER A 37 50.77 40.57 -48.08
N SER A 38 52.02 40.48 -47.60
CA SER A 38 52.45 39.46 -46.64
C SER A 38 51.76 39.63 -45.28
N LEU A 39 51.51 40.87 -44.85
CA LEU A 39 50.81 41.19 -43.61
C LEU A 39 49.33 40.81 -43.70
N ILE A 40 48.64 41.14 -44.79
CA ILE A 40 47.25 40.74 -45.04
C ILE A 40 47.16 39.21 -45.12
N GLN A 41 48.10 38.54 -45.80
CA GLN A 41 48.17 37.08 -45.84
C GLN A 41 48.36 36.48 -44.44
N SER A 42 49.26 37.04 -43.63
CA SER A 42 49.45 36.60 -42.24
C SER A 42 48.21 36.84 -41.39
N LEU A 43 47.50 37.96 -41.58
CA LEU A 43 46.27 38.28 -40.86
C LEU A 43 45.12 37.34 -41.25
N ILE A 44 45.03 36.95 -42.52
CA ILE A 44 44.10 35.92 -42.99
C ILE A 44 44.43 34.58 -42.36
N ILE A 45 45.70 34.15 -42.34
CA ILE A 45 46.12 32.89 -41.72
C ILE A 45 45.79 32.88 -40.22
N VAL A 46 46.12 33.95 -39.49
CA VAL A 46 45.79 34.08 -38.06
C VAL A 46 44.28 34.09 -37.85
N SER A 47 43.52 34.76 -38.70
CA SER A 47 42.05 34.76 -38.61
C SER A 47 41.48 33.37 -38.86
N LEU A 48 41.99 32.63 -39.85
CA LEU A 48 41.58 31.25 -40.14
C LEU A 48 41.97 30.29 -39.01
N VAL A 49 43.15 30.45 -38.42
CA VAL A 49 43.60 29.66 -37.26
C VAL A 49 42.76 29.98 -36.02
N LEU A 50 42.44 31.25 -35.77
CA LEU A 50 41.49 31.63 -34.70
C LEU A 50 40.09 31.06 -34.98
N PHE A 51 39.65 31.02 -36.23
CA PHE A 51 38.41 30.34 -36.62
C PHE A 51 38.49 28.82 -36.47
N LEU A 52 39.68 28.22 -36.57
CA LEU A 52 39.88 26.77 -36.39
C LEU A 52 39.98 26.39 -34.90
N VAL A 53 40.61 27.26 -34.09
CA VAL A 53 40.81 27.07 -32.65
C VAL A 53 39.59 27.50 -31.82
N TYR A 54 38.90 28.57 -32.22
CA TYR A 54 37.73 29.11 -31.51
C TYR A 54 36.41 28.97 -32.30
N GLY A 55 36.45 28.67 -33.59
CA GLY A 55 35.25 28.45 -34.40
C GLY A 55 34.81 27.00 -34.49
N GLN A 56 35.43 26.09 -33.74
CA GLN A 56 34.79 24.81 -33.42
C GLN A 56 33.70 25.10 -32.39
N PRO A 57 32.43 25.03 -32.78
CA PRO A 57 31.39 25.55 -31.91
C PRO A 57 31.16 24.54 -30.77
N GLU A 58 31.19 25.03 -29.52
CA GLU A 58 30.63 24.35 -28.34
C GLU A 58 29.16 23.91 -28.54
N LYS A 59 28.55 24.26 -29.68
CA LYS A 59 27.28 23.77 -30.19
C LYS A 59 27.08 22.26 -30.03
N SER A 60 28.07 21.39 -30.21
CA SER A 60 27.76 19.94 -30.06
C SER A 60 27.42 19.53 -28.62
N ALA A 61 28.01 20.18 -27.61
CA ALA A 61 27.70 19.89 -26.21
C ALA A 61 26.46 20.67 -25.76
N ASP A 62 26.37 21.94 -26.13
CA ASP A 62 25.24 22.80 -25.78
C ASP A 62 23.96 22.42 -26.53
N GLU A 63 24.00 22.11 -27.83
CA GLU A 63 22.84 21.62 -28.58
C GLU A 63 22.37 20.26 -28.05
N LYS A 64 23.30 19.38 -27.61
CA LYS A 64 22.94 18.12 -26.97
C LYS A 64 22.25 18.35 -25.62
N ARG A 65 22.78 19.27 -24.80
CA ARG A 65 22.14 19.67 -23.53
C ARG A 65 20.78 20.33 -23.75
N VAL A 66 20.63 21.15 -24.78
CA VAL A 66 19.37 21.78 -25.16
C VAL A 66 18.37 20.74 -25.63
N ALA A 67 18.78 19.76 -26.45
CA ALA A 67 17.93 18.67 -26.89
C ALA A 67 17.48 17.76 -25.73
N GLU A 68 18.39 17.45 -24.80
CA GLU A 68 18.05 16.71 -23.57
C GLU A 68 17.08 17.50 -22.68
N LEU A 69 17.28 18.81 -22.52
CA LEU A 69 16.36 19.68 -21.80
C LEU A 69 14.98 19.74 -22.46
N GLU A 70 14.94 19.86 -23.78
CA GLU A 70 13.69 19.88 -24.55
C GLU A 70 12.95 18.55 -24.43
N GLN A 71 13.66 17.42 -24.47
CA GLN A 71 13.06 16.10 -24.25
C GLN A 71 12.50 15.95 -22.83
N ILE A 72 13.24 16.38 -21.80
CA ILE A 72 12.78 16.35 -20.40
C ILE A 72 11.58 17.29 -20.22
N PHE A 73 11.62 18.48 -20.81
CA PHE A 73 10.54 19.45 -20.75
C PHE A 73 9.27 18.91 -21.41
N ASN A 74 9.38 18.32 -22.59
CA ASN A 74 8.26 17.71 -23.30
C ASN A 74 7.67 16.53 -22.52
N LYS A 75 8.51 15.69 -21.94
CA LYS A 75 8.07 14.60 -21.06
C LYS A 75 7.34 15.13 -19.83
N LEU A 76 7.93 16.10 -19.13
CA LEU A 76 7.35 16.70 -17.92
C LEU A 76 6.04 17.44 -18.23
N SER A 77 5.96 18.12 -19.37
CA SER A 77 4.74 18.77 -19.84
C SER A 77 3.64 17.75 -20.09
N MET A 78 3.95 16.65 -20.79
CA MET A 78 3.00 15.57 -21.03
C MET A 78 2.54 14.91 -19.72
N ASP A 79 3.46 14.62 -18.81
CA ASP A 79 3.15 14.09 -17.48
C ASP A 79 2.26 15.05 -16.68
N ASN A 80 2.52 16.36 -16.74
CA ASN A 80 1.68 17.38 -16.09
C ASN A 80 0.27 17.43 -16.69
N THR A 81 0.14 17.33 -18.02
CA THR A 81 -1.19 17.27 -18.67
C THR A 81 -1.96 16.01 -18.29
N ASN A 82 -1.28 14.86 -18.17
CA ASN A 82 -1.89 13.61 -17.74
C ASN A 82 -2.33 13.69 -16.28
N LEU A 83 -1.47 14.19 -15.38
CA LEU A 83 -1.81 14.42 -13.98
C LEU A 83 -2.99 15.38 -13.82
N ARG A 84 -3.09 16.42 -14.65
CA ARG A 84 -4.26 17.31 -14.65
C ARG A 84 -5.53 16.59 -15.08
N LYS A 85 -5.49 15.76 -16.12
CA LYS A 85 -6.63 14.94 -16.55
C LYS A 85 -7.05 13.95 -15.46
N ASP A 86 -6.08 13.27 -14.85
CA ASP A 86 -6.34 12.31 -13.77
C ASP A 86 -6.93 13.00 -12.56
N ASN A 87 -6.44 14.19 -12.18
CA ASN A 87 -6.99 14.96 -11.07
C ASN A 87 -8.44 15.38 -11.35
N VAL A 88 -8.76 15.84 -12.57
CA VAL A 88 -10.15 16.14 -12.95
C VAL A 88 -11.04 14.90 -12.91
N ASN A 89 -10.55 13.76 -13.41
CA ASN A 89 -11.30 12.50 -13.42
C ASN A 89 -11.52 11.94 -12.00
N LEU A 90 -10.49 11.96 -11.16
CA LEU A 90 -10.54 11.59 -9.75
C LEU A 90 -11.52 12.49 -9.00
N ASN A 91 -11.49 13.80 -9.23
CA ASN A 91 -12.41 14.73 -8.58
C ASN A 91 -13.86 14.52 -9.04
N ALA A 92 -14.08 14.22 -10.33
CA ALA A 92 -15.40 13.85 -10.84
C ALA A 92 -15.91 12.55 -10.21
N THR A 93 -15.06 11.53 -10.13
CA THR A 93 -15.37 10.24 -9.49
C THR A 93 -15.66 10.42 -8.00
N LEU A 94 -14.88 11.25 -7.31
CA LEU A 94 -15.09 11.57 -5.90
C LEU A 94 -16.45 12.24 -5.69
N LYS A 95 -16.82 13.20 -6.55
CA LYS A 95 -18.12 13.86 -6.48
C LYS A 95 -19.27 12.86 -6.65
N ILE A 96 -19.19 11.96 -7.64
CA ILE A 96 -20.17 10.88 -7.83
C ILE A 96 -20.26 10.00 -6.58
N LYS A 97 -19.13 9.61 -5.99
CA LYS A 97 -19.09 8.77 -4.78
C LYS A 97 -19.66 9.49 -3.55
N ILE A 98 -19.47 10.79 -3.42
CA ILE A 98 -20.09 11.61 -2.37
C ILE A 98 -21.61 11.62 -2.55
N ASP A 99 -22.10 11.86 -3.77
CA ASP A 99 -23.54 11.87 -4.07
C ASP A 99 -24.18 10.49 -3.82
N GLU A 100 -23.51 9.40 -4.21
CA GLU A 100 -23.92 8.02 -3.92
C GLU A 100 -23.98 7.74 -2.41
N LYS A 101 -22.95 8.17 -1.66
CA LYS A 101 -22.89 8.05 -0.20
C LYS A 101 -24.05 8.82 0.45
N ASP A 102 -24.33 10.04 0.02
CA ASP A 102 -25.41 10.84 0.57
C ASP A 102 -26.79 10.26 0.25
N ALA A 103 -26.98 9.70 -0.96
CA ALA A 103 -28.19 8.97 -1.32
C ALA A 103 -28.37 7.69 -0.47
N ALA A 104 -27.29 6.94 -0.23
CA ALA A 104 -27.30 5.78 0.64
C ALA A 104 -27.63 6.16 2.09
N TYR A 105 -27.05 7.26 2.60
CA TYR A 105 -27.31 7.76 3.94
C TYR A 105 -28.78 8.14 4.12
N LYS A 106 -29.39 8.81 3.13
CA LYS A 106 -30.84 9.12 3.11
C LYS A 106 -31.71 7.86 3.10
N LYS A 107 -31.29 6.79 2.41
CA LYS A 107 -32.02 5.50 2.44
C LYS A 107 -31.93 4.85 3.82
N VAL A 108 -30.75 4.86 4.44
CA VAL A 108 -30.54 4.29 5.78
C VAL A 108 -31.37 5.03 6.82
N THR A 109 -31.38 6.37 6.80
CA THR A 109 -32.20 7.15 7.74
C THR A 109 -33.70 6.90 7.55
N LYS A 110 -34.17 6.81 6.30
CA LYS A 110 -35.56 6.44 6.00
C LYS A 110 -35.92 5.05 6.52
N LEU A 111 -35.10 4.04 6.22
CA LEU A 111 -35.32 2.67 6.68
C LEU A 111 -35.29 2.56 8.21
N THR A 112 -34.45 3.36 8.87
CA THR A 112 -34.39 3.43 10.33
C THR A 112 -35.70 4.00 10.89
N ALA A 113 -36.21 5.09 10.30
CA ALA A 113 -37.49 5.67 10.70
C ALA A 113 -38.67 4.72 10.47
N ASP A 114 -38.69 4.02 9.33
CA ASP A 114 -39.72 3.01 9.01
C ASP A 114 -39.67 1.83 9.99
N LEU A 115 -38.47 1.38 10.38
CA LEU A 115 -38.27 0.34 11.37
C LEU A 115 -38.79 0.76 12.76
N ASP A 116 -38.51 1.98 13.19
CA ASP A 116 -38.95 2.48 14.49
C ASP A 116 -40.48 2.68 14.52
N ALA A 117 -41.07 3.15 13.42
CA ALA A 117 -42.53 3.20 13.26
C ALA A 117 -43.16 1.79 13.29
N ALA A 118 -42.54 0.81 12.62
CA ALA A 118 -43.00 -0.58 12.62
C ALA A 118 -42.91 -1.21 14.02
N LYS A 119 -41.82 -0.95 14.77
CA LYS A 119 -41.70 -1.37 16.18
C LYS A 119 -42.82 -0.79 17.02
N GLY A 120 -43.09 0.52 16.90
CA GLY A 120 -44.17 1.17 17.62
C GLY A 120 -45.55 0.54 17.36
N ASN A 121 -45.85 0.22 16.10
CA ASN A 121 -47.11 -0.44 15.73
C ASN A 121 -47.19 -1.89 16.23
N ASN A 122 -46.08 -2.64 16.18
CA ASN A 122 -46.04 -3.99 16.73
C ASN A 122 -46.27 -4.02 18.24
N THR A 123 -45.68 -3.08 18.99
CA THR A 123 -45.91 -2.95 20.43
C THR A 123 -47.39 -2.69 20.74
N LYS A 124 -48.05 -1.82 19.96
CA LYS A 124 -49.50 -1.56 20.09
C LYS A 124 -50.34 -2.81 19.79
N HIS A 125 -49.99 -3.57 18.75
CA HIS A 125 -50.68 -4.83 18.42
C HIS A 125 -50.49 -5.89 19.50
N LEU A 126 -49.28 -6.03 20.05
CA LEU A 126 -49.01 -6.94 21.17
C LEU A 126 -49.80 -6.55 22.42
N GLN A 127 -49.91 -5.25 22.72
CA GLN A 127 -50.71 -4.76 23.83
C GLN A 127 -52.21 -5.00 23.62
N ALA A 128 -52.73 -4.80 22.40
CA ALA A 128 -54.11 -5.12 22.05
C ALA A 128 -54.41 -6.63 22.15
N LEU A 129 -53.47 -7.48 21.73
CA LEU A 129 -53.55 -8.94 21.88
C LEU A 129 -53.55 -9.37 23.35
N ALA A 130 -52.74 -8.73 24.20
CA ALA A 130 -52.71 -9.00 25.63
C ALA A 130 -54.06 -8.67 26.29
N ILE A 131 -54.66 -7.51 25.96
CA ILE A 131 -55.98 -7.09 26.46
C ILE A 131 -57.09 -8.03 25.97
N CYS A 132 -57.03 -8.48 24.72
CA CYS A 132 -58.00 -9.42 24.17
C CYS A 132 -57.91 -10.80 24.84
N ASN A 133 -56.70 -11.26 25.17
CA ASN A 133 -56.50 -12.51 25.88
C ASN A 133 -56.91 -12.43 27.37
N SER A 134 -56.76 -11.28 28.03
CA SER A 134 -57.23 -11.09 29.41
C SER A 134 -58.75 -11.00 29.54
N ASN A 135 -59.45 -10.61 28.46
CA ASN A 135 -60.91 -10.55 28.42
C ASN A 135 -61.58 -11.86 27.99
N LYS A 136 -60.83 -12.97 27.90
CA LYS A 136 -61.42 -14.31 27.74
C LYS A 136 -62.00 -14.76 29.09
N THR A 137 -63.20 -14.29 29.40
CA THR A 137 -64.10 -15.01 30.31
C THR A 137 -64.35 -16.41 29.75
N PRO A 138 -64.35 -17.47 30.58
CA PRO A 138 -64.70 -18.81 30.12
C PRO A 138 -66.17 -18.78 29.71
N LEU A 139 -66.42 -18.72 28.41
CA LEU A 139 -67.75 -18.95 27.84
C LEU A 139 -68.16 -20.38 28.20
N LEU A 140 -68.96 -20.51 29.27
CA LEU A 140 -69.83 -21.65 29.46
C LEU A 140 -70.63 -21.82 28.17
N ARG A 141 -70.48 -23.00 27.56
CA ARG A 141 -71.30 -23.46 26.43
C ARG A 141 -72.77 -23.36 26.80
N SER A 142 -73.44 -22.32 26.31
CA SER A 142 -74.87 -22.36 26.11
C SER A 142 -75.11 -23.05 24.76
N ILE A 143 -75.44 -24.33 24.80
CA ILE A 143 -76.00 -25.06 23.66
C ILE A 143 -77.45 -24.57 23.53
N SER A 144 -77.69 -23.58 22.69
CA SER A 144 -79.03 -23.31 22.16
C SER A 144 -79.12 -23.92 20.74
N PRO A 145 -80.23 -24.60 20.40
CA PRO A 145 -80.39 -25.17 19.06
C PRO A 145 -80.66 -24.05 18.04
N CYS A 146 -79.82 -23.95 17.01
CA CYS A 146 -80.12 -23.11 15.85
C CYS A 146 -81.36 -23.64 15.10
N PRO A 147 -82.24 -22.76 14.59
CA PRO A 147 -83.31 -23.18 13.71
C PRO A 147 -82.71 -23.66 12.39
N GLN A 148 -83.05 -24.89 12.00
CA GLN A 148 -82.74 -25.44 10.69
C GLN A 148 -83.47 -24.61 9.62
N SER A 149 -82.73 -23.72 8.96
CA SER A 149 -83.12 -23.20 7.66
C SER A 149 -82.34 -23.98 6.61
N GLY A 150 -83.07 -24.63 5.70
CA GLY A 150 -82.48 -25.40 4.60
C GLY A 150 -81.64 -24.51 3.70
N ALA A 151 -80.32 -24.53 3.87
CA ALA A 151 -79.40 -24.01 2.88
C ALA A 151 -79.42 -24.94 1.67
N SER A 152 -79.71 -24.39 0.49
CA SER A 152 -79.59 -25.12 -0.76
C SER A 152 -78.14 -25.59 -0.94
N SER A 153 -77.98 -26.82 -1.43
CA SER A 153 -76.69 -27.49 -1.70
C SER A 153 -75.66 -26.61 -2.44
N GLU A 154 -76.14 -25.66 -3.27
CA GLU A 154 -75.30 -24.72 -4.02
C GLU A 154 -74.62 -23.67 -3.15
N GLN A 155 -75.28 -23.17 -2.11
CA GLN A 155 -74.76 -22.10 -1.26
C GLN A 155 -73.65 -22.62 -0.34
N THR A 156 -73.75 -23.86 0.12
CA THR A 156 -72.70 -24.56 0.85
C THR A 156 -71.49 -24.83 -0.04
N ARG A 157 -71.71 -25.23 -1.30
CA ARG A 157 -70.63 -25.45 -2.29
C ARG A 157 -69.87 -24.17 -2.61
N TYR A 158 -70.58 -23.06 -2.79
CA TYR A 158 -69.97 -21.75 -3.04
C TYR A 158 -69.08 -21.29 -1.88
N LEU A 159 -69.58 -21.37 -0.64
CA LEU A 159 -68.80 -21.03 0.55
C LEU A 159 -67.56 -21.91 0.71
N GLN A 160 -67.67 -23.19 0.35
CA GLN A 160 -66.54 -24.11 0.42
C GLN A 160 -65.47 -23.81 -0.64
N THR A 161 -65.87 -23.45 -1.87
CA THR A 161 -64.95 -22.97 -2.91
C THR A 161 -64.26 -21.68 -2.48
N LEU A 162 -64.98 -20.75 -1.85
CA LEU A 162 -64.42 -19.50 -1.35
C LEU A 162 -63.41 -19.73 -0.21
N LEU A 163 -63.70 -20.65 0.70
CA LEU A 163 -62.79 -21.05 1.77
C LEU A 163 -61.49 -21.66 1.20
N GLU A 164 -61.62 -22.53 0.19
CA GLU A 164 -60.47 -23.17 -0.45
C GLU A 164 -59.62 -22.15 -1.23
N GLN A 165 -60.26 -21.19 -1.89
CA GLN A 165 -59.59 -20.05 -2.53
C GLN A 165 -58.87 -19.17 -1.50
N GLN A 166 -59.47 -18.93 -0.33
CA GLN A 166 -58.86 -18.14 0.73
C GLN A 166 -57.64 -18.85 1.34
N LYS A 167 -57.71 -20.18 1.53
CA LYS A 167 -56.57 -20.99 1.99
C LYS A 167 -55.41 -20.97 0.99
N SER A 168 -55.70 -21.10 -0.32
CA SER A 168 -54.65 -21.05 -1.34
C SER A 168 -53.99 -19.68 -1.40
N LEU A 169 -54.77 -18.60 -1.30
CA LEU A 169 -54.23 -17.24 -1.23
C LEU A 169 -53.35 -17.03 0.01
N TYR A 170 -53.79 -17.54 1.17
CA TYR A 170 -53.02 -17.48 2.40
C TYR A 170 -51.70 -18.25 2.28
N ALA A 171 -51.71 -19.45 1.69
CA ALA A 171 -50.51 -20.24 1.47
C ALA A 171 -49.51 -19.51 0.55
N ILE A 172 -49.99 -18.86 -0.52
CA ILE A 172 -49.15 -18.05 -1.41
C ILE A 172 -48.55 -16.86 -0.66
N VAL A 173 -49.36 -16.14 0.13
CA VAL A 173 -48.89 -14.99 0.92
C VAL A 173 -47.85 -15.43 1.96
N GLN A 174 -48.08 -16.55 2.64
CA GLN A 174 -47.16 -17.12 3.61
C GLN A 174 -45.84 -17.55 2.96
N ALA A 175 -45.90 -18.19 1.80
CA ALA A 175 -44.71 -18.58 1.03
C ALA A 175 -43.91 -17.35 0.57
N ASN A 176 -44.57 -16.34 0.00
CA ASN A 176 -43.95 -15.08 -0.42
C ASN A 176 -43.31 -14.33 0.75
N PHE A 177 -44.00 -14.28 1.90
CA PHE A 177 -43.45 -13.66 3.11
C PHE A 177 -42.22 -14.41 3.59
N SER A 178 -42.28 -15.73 3.69
CA SER A 178 -41.16 -16.57 4.12
C SER A 178 -39.94 -16.41 3.20
N GLN A 179 -40.18 -16.41 1.89
CA GLN A 179 -39.13 -16.20 0.88
C GLN A 179 -38.52 -14.80 0.99
N THR A 180 -39.33 -13.77 1.18
CA THR A 180 -38.86 -12.39 1.34
C THR A 180 -38.03 -12.23 2.61
N VAL A 181 -38.47 -12.79 3.73
CA VAL A 181 -37.71 -12.78 5.00
C VAL A 181 -36.37 -13.51 4.84
N GLN A 182 -36.35 -14.67 4.18
CA GLN A 182 -35.12 -15.39 3.89
C GLN A 182 -34.16 -14.58 3.01
N ASN A 183 -34.68 -13.96 1.95
CA ASN A 183 -33.89 -13.13 1.05
C ASN A 183 -33.32 -11.89 1.77
N LEU A 184 -34.14 -11.21 2.58
CA LEU A 184 -33.69 -10.09 3.41
C LEU A 184 -32.61 -10.51 4.41
N LYS A 185 -32.76 -11.68 5.06
CA LYS A 185 -31.76 -12.22 5.97
C LYS A 185 -30.45 -12.53 5.26
N PHE A 186 -30.51 -13.13 4.07
CA PHE A 186 -29.33 -13.39 3.24
C PHE A 186 -28.63 -12.08 2.84
N ASN A 187 -29.38 -11.10 2.36
CA ASN A 187 -28.85 -9.78 1.99
C ASN A 187 -28.24 -9.07 3.20
N LEU A 188 -28.87 -9.12 4.37
CA LEU A 188 -28.33 -8.56 5.61
C LEU A 188 -26.99 -9.21 5.98
N ASN A 189 -26.90 -10.54 5.92
CA ASN A 189 -25.66 -11.26 6.20
C ASN A 189 -24.54 -10.88 5.22
N ASN A 190 -24.87 -10.71 3.93
CA ASN A 190 -23.90 -10.27 2.93
C ASN A 190 -23.42 -8.84 3.21
N VAL A 191 -24.34 -7.91 3.53
CA VAL A 191 -23.99 -6.53 3.88
C VAL A 191 -23.11 -6.47 5.12
N ILE A 192 -23.39 -7.29 6.15
CA ILE A 192 -22.55 -7.38 7.34
C ILE A 192 -21.15 -7.90 6.98
N LYS A 193 -21.06 -8.94 6.15
CA LYS A 193 -19.79 -9.49 5.68
C LYS A 193 -18.99 -8.43 4.92
N ASP A 194 -19.62 -7.72 3.98
CA ASP A 194 -18.97 -6.70 3.18
C ASP A 194 -18.51 -5.52 4.05
N LYS A 195 -19.34 -5.07 5.00
CA LYS A 195 -18.96 -4.07 5.99
C LYS A 195 -17.70 -4.49 6.75
N ASN A 196 -17.68 -5.72 7.28
CA ASN A 196 -16.54 -6.22 8.04
C ASN A 196 -15.27 -6.30 7.17
N MET A 197 -15.41 -6.71 5.91
CA MET A 197 -14.30 -6.73 4.96
C MET A 197 -13.74 -5.32 4.70
N HIS A 198 -14.61 -4.33 4.49
CA HIS A 198 -14.20 -2.94 4.31
C HIS A 198 -13.56 -2.34 5.56
N GLU A 199 -14.09 -2.67 6.74
CA GLU A 199 -13.53 -2.23 8.02
C GLU A 199 -12.12 -2.79 8.24
N MET A 200 -11.90 -4.08 7.94
CA MET A 200 -10.57 -4.68 7.97
C MET A 200 -9.63 -4.04 6.94
N ALA A 201 -10.09 -3.80 5.72
CA ALA A 201 -9.27 -3.15 4.69
C ALA A 201 -8.87 -1.72 5.09
N MET A 202 -9.79 -0.95 5.69
CA MET A 202 -9.50 0.40 6.20
C MET A 202 -8.43 0.35 7.30
N ILE A 203 -8.54 -0.60 8.24
CA ILE A 203 -7.55 -0.77 9.31
C ILE A 203 -6.18 -1.12 8.74
N THR A 204 -6.12 -2.01 7.76
CA THR A 204 -4.86 -2.38 7.08
C THR A 204 -4.25 -1.19 6.36
N LEU A 205 -5.03 -0.47 5.55
CA LEU A 205 -4.56 0.71 4.81
C LEU A 205 -4.05 1.81 5.75
N LYS A 206 -4.73 2.02 6.89
CA LYS A 206 -4.28 2.99 7.88
C LYS A 206 -2.92 2.62 8.46
N LYS A 207 -2.70 1.34 8.79
CA LYS A 207 -1.40 0.85 9.27
C LYS A 207 -0.32 1.00 8.20
N GLU A 208 -0.59 0.60 6.96
CA GLU A 208 0.36 0.77 5.85
C GLU A 208 0.74 2.23 5.62
N SER A 209 -0.23 3.15 5.74
CA SER A 209 0.03 4.58 5.65
C SER A 209 0.91 5.10 6.79
N GLU A 210 0.70 4.62 8.01
CA GLU A 210 1.50 4.97 9.18
C GLU A 210 2.94 4.41 9.06
N ASP A 211 3.09 3.18 8.57
CA ASP A 211 4.37 2.53 8.32
C ASP A 211 5.16 3.29 7.24
N LEU A 212 4.53 3.60 6.10
CA LEU A 212 5.17 4.33 5.01
C LEU A 212 5.58 5.75 5.43
N SER A 213 4.75 6.43 6.22
CA SER A 213 5.07 7.74 6.79
C SER A 213 6.30 7.67 7.71
N SER A 214 6.37 6.63 8.54
CA SER A 214 7.49 6.39 9.45
C SER A 214 8.78 6.06 8.70
N GLU A 215 8.70 5.23 7.65
CA GLU A 215 9.83 4.88 6.78
C GLU A 215 10.40 6.12 6.10
N LEU A 216 9.53 6.96 5.53
CA LEU A 216 9.95 8.20 4.88
C LEU A 216 10.62 9.16 5.87
N LYS A 217 10.06 9.30 7.08
CA LYS A 217 10.63 10.15 8.13
C LYS A 217 12.02 9.66 8.54
N LEU A 218 12.18 8.35 8.74
CA LEU A 218 13.45 7.72 9.11
C LEU A 218 14.50 7.85 8.00
N TYR A 219 14.10 7.59 6.75
CA TYR A 219 14.93 7.81 5.58
C TYR A 219 15.40 9.26 5.48
N LYS A 220 14.49 10.23 5.63
CA LYS A 220 14.83 11.66 5.58
C LYS A 220 15.83 12.02 6.67
N LYS A 221 15.65 11.51 7.89
CA LYS A 221 16.56 11.74 9.02
C LYS A 221 17.96 11.23 8.68
N LYS A 222 18.08 9.94 8.34
CA LYS A 222 19.38 9.32 8.09
C LYS A 222 20.09 9.89 6.85
N CYS A 223 19.35 10.26 5.82
CA CYS A 223 19.93 10.82 4.59
C CYS A 223 20.34 12.30 4.72
N LYS A 224 19.61 13.12 5.50
CA LYS A 224 19.95 14.54 5.69
C LYS A 224 20.88 14.83 6.86
N GLU A 225 20.78 14.07 7.94
CA GLU A 225 21.54 14.33 9.16
C GLU A 225 22.78 13.43 9.20
N ASP A 226 22.60 12.11 9.12
CA ASP A 226 23.70 11.16 9.32
C ASP A 226 24.63 11.10 8.10
N PHE A 227 24.07 11.03 6.89
CA PHE A 227 24.89 10.92 5.68
C PHE A 227 25.65 12.21 5.33
N VAL A 228 25.04 13.38 5.50
CA VAL A 228 25.73 14.67 5.30
C VAL A 228 26.90 14.81 6.27
N THR A 229 26.74 14.36 7.51
CA THR A 229 27.83 14.32 8.51
C THR A 229 28.95 13.38 8.07
N LEU A 230 28.62 12.21 7.51
CA LEU A 230 29.63 11.27 6.98
C LEU A 230 30.38 11.84 5.76
N LEU A 231 29.71 12.63 4.91
CA LEU A 231 30.33 13.29 3.76
C LEU A 231 31.21 14.49 4.13
N GLN A 232 31.09 15.03 5.35
CA GLN A 232 31.88 16.16 5.80
C GLN A 232 33.39 15.87 5.75
N GLY A 233 33.80 14.63 6.02
CA GLY A 233 35.20 14.20 5.89
C GLY A 233 35.73 14.28 4.46
N ILE A 234 34.90 13.95 3.46
CA ILE A 234 35.28 14.06 2.05
C ILE A 234 35.44 15.54 1.67
N GLN A 235 34.51 16.40 2.10
CA GLN A 235 34.60 17.83 1.84
C GLN A 235 35.90 18.41 2.41
N VAL A 236 36.29 18.05 3.64
CA VAL A 236 37.54 18.47 4.27
C VAL A 236 38.76 18.05 3.46
N VAL A 237 38.82 16.79 3.01
CA VAL A 237 39.93 16.27 2.21
C VAL A 237 40.01 16.98 0.85
N THR A 238 38.87 17.18 0.19
CA THR A 238 38.81 17.90 -1.10
C THR A 238 39.25 19.35 -0.94
N THR A 239 38.79 20.07 0.10
CA THR A 239 39.22 21.45 0.37
C THR A 239 40.70 21.54 0.69
N ALA A 240 41.25 20.62 1.50
CA ALA A 240 42.68 20.58 1.80
C ALA A 240 43.53 20.28 0.55
N PHE A 241 43.06 19.39 -0.32
CA PHE A 241 43.73 19.05 -1.58
C PHE A 241 43.72 20.24 -2.56
N LEU A 242 42.58 20.91 -2.75
CA LEU A 242 42.47 22.11 -3.57
C LEU A 242 43.35 23.25 -3.03
N THR A 243 43.34 23.48 -1.71
CA THR A 243 44.22 24.47 -1.06
C THR A 243 45.70 24.15 -1.32
N LYS A 244 46.08 22.87 -1.37
CA LYS A 244 47.46 22.46 -1.66
C LYS A 244 47.80 22.68 -3.13
N ILE A 245 46.88 22.42 -4.06
CA ILE A 245 47.06 22.74 -5.49
C ILE A 245 47.25 24.25 -5.68
N ASP A 246 46.39 25.07 -5.08
CA ASP A 246 46.48 26.53 -5.16
C ASP A 246 47.79 27.06 -4.55
N SER A 247 48.31 26.40 -3.51
CA SER A 247 49.61 26.73 -2.92
C SER A 247 50.81 26.40 -3.81
N LEU A 248 50.68 25.44 -4.73
CA LEU A 248 51.72 25.04 -5.67
C LEU A 248 51.77 25.97 -6.90
N PHE A 249 50.68 26.68 -7.18
CA PHE A 249 50.56 27.64 -8.29
C PHE A 249 49.98 28.99 -7.82
N PRO A 250 50.69 29.75 -6.97
CA PRO A 250 50.22 31.07 -6.59
C PRO A 250 50.06 31.95 -7.83
N ASN A 251 48.95 32.71 -7.88
CA ASN A 251 48.60 33.65 -8.95
C ASN A 251 49.67 34.75 -9.21
N SER A 252 50.78 34.73 -8.48
CA SER A 252 51.92 35.63 -8.60
C SER A 252 53.15 34.91 -9.15
N PHE A 253 53.09 34.33 -10.34
CA PHE A 253 54.30 34.09 -11.12
C PHE A 253 54.63 35.35 -11.94
N THR A 254 55.25 36.33 -11.28
CA THR A 254 55.95 37.46 -11.91
C THR A 254 57.35 37.06 -12.39
N PHE A 255 57.51 35.84 -12.92
CA PHE A 255 58.74 35.54 -13.65
C PHE A 255 58.63 36.19 -15.02
N HIS A 256 59.44 37.22 -15.25
CA HIS A 256 59.73 37.75 -16.58
C HIS A 256 60.35 36.63 -17.44
N LEU A 257 59.50 35.76 -17.97
CA LEU A 257 59.86 34.71 -18.93
C LEU A 257 60.19 35.39 -20.26
N THR A 258 61.42 35.88 -20.39
CA THR A 258 61.94 36.56 -21.59
C THR A 258 62.33 35.60 -22.71
N CYS A 259 62.21 34.29 -22.52
CA CYS A 259 62.57 33.27 -23.51
C CYS A 259 61.33 32.49 -24.01
N ALA A 260 61.07 32.53 -25.32
CA ALA A 260 59.89 31.91 -25.95
C ALA A 260 59.73 30.41 -25.63
N ASN A 261 60.84 29.67 -25.52
CA ASN A 261 60.83 28.25 -25.17
C ASN A 261 60.36 28.00 -23.73
N GLN A 262 60.64 28.89 -22.80
CA GLN A 262 60.17 28.76 -21.42
C GLN A 262 58.67 29.08 -21.31
N GLN A 263 58.18 30.01 -22.11
CA GLN A 263 56.74 30.32 -22.19
C GLN A 263 55.93 29.15 -22.77
N GLU A 264 56.47 28.46 -23.78
CA GLU A 264 55.87 27.25 -24.36
C GLU A 264 55.81 26.09 -23.34
N GLN A 265 56.92 25.84 -22.64
CA GLN A 265 56.99 24.84 -21.56
C GLN A 265 55.99 25.13 -20.44
N MET A 266 55.86 26.40 -20.04
CA MET A 266 54.90 26.80 -19.01
C MET A 266 53.45 26.62 -19.47
N ARG A 267 53.15 26.93 -20.73
CA ARG A 267 51.82 26.67 -21.33
C ARG A 267 51.49 25.17 -21.36
N ASN A 268 52.46 24.31 -21.69
CA ASN A 268 52.29 22.87 -21.68
C ASN A 268 52.08 22.31 -20.27
N ILE A 269 52.84 22.79 -19.27
CA ILE A 269 52.64 22.42 -17.87
C ILE A 269 51.25 22.85 -17.41
N HIS A 270 50.84 24.08 -17.72
CA HIS A 270 49.51 24.59 -17.37
C HIS A 270 48.40 23.74 -18.00
N ALA A 271 48.50 23.41 -19.29
CA ALA A 271 47.53 22.56 -19.99
C ALA A 271 47.48 21.14 -19.40
N ASN A 272 48.63 20.55 -19.09
CA ASN A 272 48.71 19.22 -18.49
C ASN A 272 48.14 19.19 -17.06
N CYS A 273 48.44 20.20 -16.24
CA CYS A 273 47.87 20.35 -14.91
C CYS A 273 46.36 20.58 -14.95
N THR A 274 45.87 21.39 -15.90
CA THR A 274 44.43 21.62 -16.10
C THR A 274 43.70 20.34 -16.51
N ASN A 275 44.27 19.59 -17.46
CA ASN A 275 43.71 18.32 -17.91
C ASN A 275 43.74 17.24 -16.82
N LEU A 276 44.83 17.19 -16.03
CA LEU A 276 44.92 16.29 -14.88
C LEU A 276 43.88 16.66 -13.81
N SER A 277 43.71 17.96 -13.52
CA SER A 277 42.71 18.44 -12.57
C SER A 277 41.30 18.03 -12.99
N ARG A 278 40.93 18.23 -14.27
CA ARG A 278 39.63 17.78 -14.80
C ARG A 278 39.45 16.26 -14.73
N GLN A 279 40.47 15.48 -15.10
CA GLN A 279 40.40 14.02 -15.01
C GLN A 279 40.23 13.53 -13.58
N VAL A 280 40.88 14.19 -12.62
CA VAL A 280 40.73 13.91 -11.20
C VAL A 280 39.31 14.25 -10.76
N GLU A 281 38.81 15.44 -11.10
CA GLU A 281 37.43 15.87 -10.81
C GLU A 281 36.38 14.90 -11.38
N ASP A 282 36.49 14.51 -12.65
CA ASP A 282 35.58 13.57 -13.30
C ASP A 282 35.59 12.19 -12.60
N LYS A 283 36.77 11.68 -12.23
CA LYS A 283 36.88 10.40 -11.53
C LYS A 283 36.30 10.48 -10.11
N PHE A 284 36.56 11.58 -9.40
CA PHE A 284 35.99 11.80 -8.07
C PHE A 284 34.47 11.95 -8.13
N GLN A 285 33.94 12.71 -9.09
CA GLN A 285 32.50 12.89 -9.25
C GLN A 285 31.81 11.57 -9.57
N ASN A 286 32.38 10.75 -10.45
CA ASN A 286 31.86 9.41 -10.75
C ASN A 286 31.87 8.49 -9.52
N TYR A 287 32.94 8.53 -8.73
CA TYR A 287 33.01 7.78 -7.48
C TYR A 287 31.95 8.26 -6.47
N LEU A 288 31.79 9.57 -6.29
CA LEU A 288 30.80 10.16 -5.40
C LEU A 288 29.37 9.83 -5.83
N ASN A 289 29.08 9.84 -7.13
CA ASN A 289 27.79 9.44 -7.66
C ASN A 289 27.48 7.97 -7.32
N MET A 290 28.44 7.07 -7.53
CA MET A 290 28.28 5.65 -7.24
C MET A 290 28.12 5.37 -5.74
N VAL A 291 28.88 6.07 -4.90
CA VAL A 291 28.74 5.97 -3.44
C VAL A 291 27.40 6.54 -2.98
N GLY A 292 26.98 7.69 -3.53
CA GLY A 292 25.70 8.31 -3.23
C GLY A 292 24.52 7.41 -3.59
N GLU A 293 24.54 6.77 -4.75
CA GLU A 293 23.52 5.79 -5.16
C GLU A 293 23.46 4.61 -4.20
N LYS A 294 24.61 3.96 -3.92
CA LYS A 294 24.67 2.81 -3.01
C LYS A 294 24.18 3.15 -1.61
N VAL A 295 24.58 4.30 -1.08
CA VAL A 295 24.14 4.73 0.26
C VAL A 295 22.65 5.06 0.25
N SER A 296 22.13 5.72 -0.78
CA SER A 296 20.69 5.99 -0.89
C SER A 296 19.87 4.69 -0.91
N THR A 297 20.30 3.68 -1.67
CA THR A 297 19.63 2.37 -1.73
C THR A 297 19.68 1.65 -0.39
N LEU A 298 20.88 1.55 0.21
CA LEU A 298 21.07 0.90 1.51
C LEU A 298 20.28 1.61 2.60
N GLN A 299 20.19 2.93 2.52
CA GLN A 299 19.48 3.74 3.49
C GLN A 299 17.95 3.58 3.37
N ALA A 300 17.42 3.48 2.16
CA ALA A 300 16.01 3.17 1.94
C ALA A 300 15.66 1.78 2.51
N GLU A 301 16.47 0.78 2.18
CA GLU A 301 16.27 -0.60 2.68
C GLU A 301 16.40 -0.69 4.21
N SER A 302 17.41 -0.05 4.79
CA SER A 302 17.59 0.02 6.24
C SER A 302 16.39 0.65 6.94
N SER A 303 15.85 1.75 6.41
CA SER A 303 14.68 2.41 6.99
C SER A 303 13.45 1.52 6.92
N ARG A 304 13.21 0.87 5.77
CA ARG A 304 12.10 -0.08 5.61
C ARG A 304 12.17 -1.23 6.60
N LEU A 305 13.33 -1.87 6.70
CA LEU A 305 13.56 -2.99 7.62
C LEU A 305 13.41 -2.59 9.09
N GLU A 306 13.83 -1.38 9.47
CA GLU A 306 13.72 -0.90 10.85
C GLU A 306 12.26 -0.65 11.26
N VAL A 307 11.46 -0.06 10.36
CA VAL A 307 10.01 0.11 10.57
C VAL A 307 9.32 -1.25 10.62
N GLU A 308 9.63 -2.14 9.69
CA GLU A 308 9.04 -3.48 9.65
C GLU A 308 9.37 -4.28 10.91
N ASN A 309 10.61 -4.23 11.39
CA ASN A 309 11.02 -4.92 12.62
C ASN A 309 10.27 -4.37 13.84
N THR A 310 10.14 -3.05 13.94
CA THR A 310 9.37 -2.39 15.02
C THR A 310 7.90 -2.83 15.00
N ARG A 311 7.29 -2.89 13.81
CA ARG A 311 5.92 -3.36 13.60
C ARG A 311 5.75 -4.83 13.96
N LEU A 312 6.63 -5.70 13.48
CA LEU A 312 6.60 -7.14 13.78
C LEU A 312 6.77 -7.40 15.26
N LYS A 313 7.66 -6.67 15.94
CA LYS A 313 7.85 -6.76 17.38
C LYS A 313 6.59 -6.36 18.15
N SER A 314 6.00 -5.22 17.81
CA SER A 314 4.74 -4.75 18.42
C SER A 314 3.58 -5.74 18.20
N ASN A 315 3.47 -6.29 16.99
CA ASN A 315 2.47 -7.32 16.68
C ASN A 315 2.70 -8.61 17.47
N GLY A 316 3.96 -9.03 17.63
CA GLY A 316 4.33 -10.19 18.46
C GLY A 316 3.92 -9.97 19.92
N GLU A 317 4.31 -8.84 20.51
CA GLU A 317 3.94 -8.47 21.89
C GLU A 317 2.42 -8.41 22.09
N LYS A 318 1.69 -7.92 21.09
CA LYS A 318 0.22 -7.89 21.12
C LYS A 318 -0.39 -9.30 21.04
N CYS A 319 0.12 -10.14 20.15
CA CYS A 319 -0.31 -11.53 20.01
C CYS A 319 -0.12 -12.31 21.31
N ASP A 320 1.04 -12.15 21.96
CA ASP A 320 1.35 -12.81 23.23
C ASP A 320 0.39 -12.36 24.35
N LYS A 321 0.06 -11.06 24.40
CA LYS A 321 -0.93 -10.51 25.34
C LYS A 321 -2.35 -11.03 25.08
N GLU A 322 -2.78 -11.07 23.83
CA GLU A 322 -4.09 -11.60 23.47
C GLU A 322 -4.20 -13.10 23.79
N HIS A 323 -3.14 -13.87 23.48
CA HIS A 323 -3.09 -15.29 23.77
C HIS A 323 -3.16 -15.58 25.28
N THR A 324 -2.37 -14.86 26.08
CA THR A 324 -2.39 -15.00 27.55
C THR A 324 -3.77 -14.64 28.13
N GLN A 325 -4.38 -13.54 27.67
CA GLN A 325 -5.72 -13.14 28.10
C GLN A 325 -6.79 -14.17 27.74
N VAL A 326 -6.76 -14.72 26.53
CA VAL A 326 -7.72 -15.76 26.10
C VAL A 326 -7.52 -17.05 26.89
N ALA A 327 -6.28 -17.44 27.16
CA ALA A 327 -5.97 -18.62 27.97
C ALA A 327 -6.49 -18.46 29.42
N GLU A 328 -6.28 -17.30 30.04
CA GLU A 328 -6.83 -16.98 31.36
C GLU A 328 -8.36 -17.02 31.37
N GLN A 329 -9.00 -16.40 30.37
CA GLN A 329 -10.45 -16.37 30.26
C GLN A 329 -11.05 -17.77 30.02
N CYS A 330 -10.39 -18.60 29.20
CA CYS A 330 -10.77 -19.98 28.96
C CYS A 330 -10.67 -20.80 30.25
N THR A 331 -9.58 -20.65 31.00
CA THR A 331 -9.36 -21.33 32.29
C THR A 331 -10.45 -20.96 33.29
N LYS A 332 -10.76 -19.65 33.41
CA LYS A 332 -11.84 -19.16 34.28
C LYS A 332 -13.20 -19.72 33.89
N THR A 333 -13.53 -19.70 32.60
CA THR A 333 -14.81 -20.23 32.09
C THR A 333 -14.93 -21.73 32.36
N LEU A 334 -13.84 -22.48 32.17
CA LEU A 334 -13.82 -23.92 32.46
C LEU A 334 -14.04 -24.19 33.95
N GLN A 335 -13.39 -23.42 34.83
CA GLN A 335 -13.56 -23.54 36.28
C GLN A 335 -14.99 -23.22 36.71
N GLU A 336 -15.61 -22.17 36.16
CA GLU A 336 -17.01 -21.81 36.42
C GLU A 336 -17.97 -22.92 35.97
N GLN A 337 -17.75 -23.51 34.79
CA GLN A 337 -18.54 -24.63 34.29
C GLN A 337 -18.41 -25.86 35.19
N GLN A 338 -17.19 -26.16 35.64
CA GLN A 338 -16.92 -27.29 36.52
C GLN A 338 -17.59 -27.11 37.90
N GLN A 339 -17.45 -25.94 38.51
CA GLN A 339 -18.15 -25.61 39.77
C GLN A 339 -19.67 -25.71 39.63
N THR A 340 -20.21 -25.23 38.51
CA THR A 340 -21.65 -25.33 38.22
C THR A 340 -22.10 -26.78 38.11
N HIS A 341 -21.30 -27.62 37.45
CA HIS A 341 -21.57 -29.04 37.33
C HIS A 341 -21.51 -29.73 38.71
N ASP A 342 -20.45 -29.49 39.49
CA ASP A 342 -20.27 -30.09 40.81
C ASP A 342 -21.40 -29.70 41.77
N THR A 343 -21.85 -28.44 41.73
CA THR A 343 -23.00 -27.96 42.52
C THR A 343 -24.28 -28.72 42.16
N LYS A 344 -24.55 -28.93 40.86
CA LYS A 344 -25.73 -29.69 40.41
C LYS A 344 -25.66 -31.15 40.82
N VAL A 345 -24.48 -31.77 40.75
CA VAL A 345 -24.26 -33.15 41.17
C VAL A 345 -24.46 -33.30 42.68
N GLU A 346 -23.95 -32.37 43.47
CA GLU A 346 -24.13 -32.37 44.92
C GLU A 346 -25.62 -32.24 45.30
N GLN A 347 -26.37 -31.40 44.58
CA GLN A 347 -27.81 -31.25 44.76
C GLN A 347 -28.56 -32.55 44.43
N LEU A 348 -28.27 -33.17 43.28
CA LEU A 348 -28.84 -34.47 42.90
C LEU A 348 -28.53 -35.57 43.94
N LEU A 349 -27.33 -35.56 44.52
CA LEU A 349 -26.93 -36.50 45.57
C LEU A 349 -27.70 -36.29 46.87
N LYS A 350 -28.02 -35.04 47.23
CA LYS A 350 -28.86 -34.72 48.39
C LYS A 350 -30.29 -35.20 48.14
N ASP A 351 -30.88 -34.85 47.01
CA ASP A 351 -32.23 -35.25 46.62
C ASP A 351 -32.36 -36.79 46.59
N TYR A 352 -31.36 -37.50 46.06
CA TYR A 352 -31.33 -38.96 46.05
C TYR A 352 -31.33 -39.56 47.46
N LYS A 353 -30.55 -38.98 48.40
CA LYS A 353 -30.50 -39.45 49.79
C LYS A 353 -31.84 -39.23 50.50
N GLU A 354 -32.47 -38.08 50.28
CA GLU A 354 -33.80 -37.77 50.83
C GLU A 354 -34.86 -38.75 50.31
N LEU A 355 -34.88 -39.01 49.00
CA LEU A 355 -35.78 -40.00 48.39
C LEU A 355 -35.55 -41.42 48.92
N LEU A 356 -34.29 -41.80 49.18
CA LEU A 356 -33.97 -43.11 49.76
C LEU A 356 -34.52 -43.23 51.18
N GLN A 357 -34.40 -42.16 51.97
CA GLN A 357 -34.91 -42.10 53.33
C GLN A 357 -36.45 -42.12 53.35
N GLU A 358 -37.10 -41.37 52.47
CA GLU A 358 -38.56 -41.38 52.30
C GLU A 358 -39.07 -42.77 51.89
N LYS A 359 -38.38 -43.42 50.94
CA LYS A 359 -38.69 -44.81 50.55
C LYS A 359 -38.59 -45.75 51.74
N GLN A 360 -37.54 -45.67 52.56
CA GLN A 360 -37.40 -46.52 53.76
C GLN A 360 -38.53 -46.27 54.77
N MET A 361 -38.91 -45.00 54.99
CA MET A 361 -40.01 -44.63 55.88
C MET A 361 -41.36 -45.19 55.37
N LEU A 362 -41.64 -45.04 54.08
CA LEU A 362 -42.84 -45.61 53.45
C LEU A 362 -42.85 -47.14 53.52
N GLN A 363 -41.70 -47.78 53.33
CA GLN A 363 -41.58 -49.23 53.38
C GLN A 363 -41.71 -49.78 54.82
N ALA A 364 -41.31 -49.01 55.83
CA ALA A 364 -41.55 -49.33 57.23
C ALA A 364 -43.01 -49.11 57.65
N THR A 365 -43.70 -48.16 57.01
CA THR A 365 -45.12 -47.86 57.26
C THR A 365 -46.04 -48.86 56.56
N CYS A 366 -45.62 -49.41 55.43
CA CYS A 366 -46.30 -50.48 54.71
C CYS A 366 -45.90 -51.86 55.26
N LEU A 367 -46.54 -52.30 56.35
CA LEU A 367 -46.48 -53.70 56.79
C LEU A 367 -46.92 -54.67 55.67
N PRO A 368 -46.24 -55.81 55.47
CA PRO A 368 -46.71 -56.83 54.54
C PRO A 368 -48.00 -57.48 55.06
N LYS A 369 -49.04 -57.48 54.22
CA LYS A 369 -50.28 -58.26 54.45
C LYS A 369 -49.94 -59.75 54.68
N PRO A 370 -50.62 -60.46 55.61
CA PRO A 370 -50.31 -61.85 55.91
C PRO A 370 -50.54 -62.77 54.69
N PRO A 371 -49.80 -63.90 54.59
CA PRO A 371 -49.82 -64.74 53.41
C PRO A 371 -51.14 -65.52 53.31
N VAL A 372 -51.79 -65.43 52.15
CA VAL A 372 -52.88 -66.33 51.76
C VAL A 372 -52.26 -67.60 51.17
N PRO A 373 -52.75 -68.82 51.49
CA PRO A 373 -52.11 -70.06 51.07
C PRO A 373 -52.30 -70.30 49.57
N LYS A 374 -51.22 -70.66 48.87
CA LYS A 374 -51.27 -71.19 47.50
C LYS A 374 -51.64 -72.68 47.51
N PRO A 375 -52.53 -73.14 46.61
CA PRO A 375 -52.53 -74.53 46.20
C PRO A 375 -51.50 -74.77 45.09
N SER A 376 -50.84 -75.91 45.25
CA SER A 376 -50.05 -76.72 44.32
C SER A 376 -50.45 -76.64 42.83
N GLY A 377 -49.46 -76.62 41.94
CA GLY A 377 -49.63 -77.18 40.59
C GLY A 377 -48.80 -76.54 39.48
N ASN A 378 -47.64 -77.14 39.20
CA ASN A 378 -47.02 -77.41 37.90
C ASN A 378 -46.68 -76.29 36.88
N GLU A 379 -45.36 -76.21 36.64
CA GLU A 379 -44.65 -76.21 35.34
C GLU A 379 -44.89 -75.10 34.28
N TRP A 380 -43.79 -74.35 34.08
CA TRP A 380 -43.18 -73.70 32.89
C TRP A 380 -43.70 -74.11 31.49
N PRO A 381 -43.42 -73.35 30.38
CA PRO A 381 -42.34 -72.35 30.20
C PRO A 381 -42.72 -71.07 29.43
N PHE A 382 -41.88 -70.01 29.44
CA PHE A 382 -41.38 -69.28 28.25
C PHE A 382 -40.55 -68.04 28.65
N ALA A 383 -39.38 -67.88 28.01
CA ALA A 383 -38.57 -66.68 27.66
C ALA A 383 -38.48 -65.49 28.66
N GLN A 384 -37.34 -64.80 28.86
CA GLN A 384 -36.52 -64.12 27.85
C GLN A 384 -35.25 -63.50 28.49
N GLN A 385 -34.29 -63.17 27.64
CA GLN A 385 -32.88 -62.92 27.90
C GLN A 385 -32.53 -61.68 28.76
N ARG A 386 -31.41 -61.80 29.49
CA ARG A 386 -30.64 -60.70 30.10
C ARG A 386 -30.19 -59.67 29.05
N PRO A 387 -29.96 -58.41 29.49
CA PRO A 387 -28.80 -57.67 29.00
C PRO A 387 -27.79 -57.38 30.11
N ASN A 388 -26.53 -57.55 29.73
CA ASN A 388 -25.32 -57.18 30.45
C ASN A 388 -25.20 -55.65 30.60
N PHE A 389 -24.79 -55.21 31.78
CA PHE A 389 -24.22 -53.89 32.00
C PHE A 389 -22.79 -53.86 31.43
N ALA A 390 -22.56 -53.02 30.42
CA ALA A 390 -21.24 -52.60 29.98
C ALA A 390 -21.14 -51.09 30.19
N GLY A 391 -20.31 -50.68 31.15
CA GLY A 391 -19.96 -49.29 31.38
C GLY A 391 -18.98 -48.81 30.32
N THR A 392 -19.34 -47.75 29.60
CA THR A 392 -18.44 -47.01 28.71
C THR A 392 -17.87 -45.81 29.46
N ASN A 393 -16.66 -45.97 29.98
CA ASN A 393 -15.75 -44.87 30.31
C ASN A 393 -15.09 -44.41 29.01
N THR A 394 -15.48 -43.26 28.47
CA THR A 394 -14.72 -42.57 27.42
C THR A 394 -13.71 -41.64 28.08
N GLY A 395 -12.49 -42.14 28.27
CA GLY A 395 -11.33 -41.30 28.55
C GLY A 395 -10.94 -40.53 27.30
N PHE A 396 -11.02 -39.19 27.35
CA PHE A 396 -10.37 -38.33 26.38
C PHE A 396 -8.86 -38.32 26.67
N GLN A 397 -8.11 -39.10 25.89
CA GLN A 397 -6.66 -39.03 25.82
C GLN A 397 -6.26 -37.76 25.04
N SER A 398 -5.71 -36.78 25.76
CA SER A 398 -4.95 -35.68 25.21
C SER A 398 -3.61 -36.21 24.66
N LYS A 399 -3.44 -36.15 23.33
CA LYS A 399 -2.13 -36.28 22.68
C LYS A 399 -1.32 -35.00 22.90
N PRO A 400 -0.05 -35.06 23.33
CA PRO A 400 0.86 -33.93 23.21
C PRO A 400 1.36 -33.86 21.75
N SER A 401 1.13 -32.73 21.10
CA SER A 401 1.75 -32.40 19.82
C SER A 401 3.16 -31.90 20.07
N ASN A 402 4.15 -32.64 19.57
CA ASN A 402 5.56 -32.25 19.52
C ASN A 402 5.73 -31.03 18.60
N SER A 403 6.07 -29.87 19.15
CA SER A 403 6.60 -28.73 18.43
C SER A 403 8.14 -28.80 18.42
N GLN A 404 8.71 -29.27 17.31
CA GLN A 404 10.12 -29.01 16.99
C GLN A 404 10.24 -27.66 16.26
N PRO A 405 11.23 -26.81 16.60
CA PRO A 405 11.49 -25.58 15.85
C PRO A 405 12.19 -25.88 14.51
N PRO A 406 11.95 -25.07 13.46
CA PRO A 406 12.65 -25.23 12.20
C PRO A 406 14.13 -24.83 12.34
N LYS A 407 15.02 -25.71 11.87
CA LYS A 407 16.44 -25.41 11.69
C LYS A 407 16.60 -24.34 10.61
N VAL A 408 17.31 -23.27 10.99
CA VAL A 408 17.87 -22.26 10.10
C VAL A 408 18.86 -22.93 9.13
N ARG A 409 18.78 -22.57 7.85
CA ARG A 409 19.89 -22.67 6.91
C ARG A 409 19.95 -21.44 6.04
#